data_AF-A0A5B0QC62-F1
#
_entry.id   AF-A0A5B0QC62-F1
#
_cell.length_a   1.000
_cell.length_b   1.000
_cell.length_c   1.000
_cell.angle_alpha   90.00
_cell.angle_beta   90.00
_cell.angle_gamma   90.00
#
_symmetry.space_group_name_H-M   'P 1'
#
loop_
_entity.id
_entity.type
_entity.pdbx_description
1 polymer ?
#
loop_
_entity_poly.entity_id
_entity_poly.type
_entity_poly.pdbx_seq_one_letter_code
_entity_poly.pdbx_strand_id
1 'polypeptide(L)'
;MYKTKLHKSFFKDDKTFHTLEKYHILKNSISQEEQNLLKQTNSGYSHAKSVVKELIEDFEKEETQSRNLAIKGNRVKSFSFLQFIEENYGLDILDIETTTLFKEKFDLMSSSFQFISEIKNLTDYFHYKFNENFDRMPHHPVSTSLSPDQEILMIYKYFQVVCSKHSALLESIDLQGYSHLLYVNSLKVDLEKDILNVISQHNFV
;
A
#
# COMPACT_ATOMS: atom_id res chain seq x y z
N MET A 1 -0.25 1.80 26.18
CA MET A 1 0.53 2.53 25.14
C MET A 1 1.81 1.73 24.86
N TYR A 2 1.75 0.69 24.03
CA TYR A 2 2.93 -0.12 23.69
C TYR A 2 3.64 0.50 22.49
N LYS A 3 4.71 1.25 22.75
CA LYS A 3 5.71 1.59 21.72
C LYS A 3 6.38 0.27 21.33
N THR A 4 6.02 -0.29 20.18
CA THR A 4 6.69 -1.48 19.64
C THR A 4 8.18 -1.17 19.46
N LYS A 5 9.03 -2.01 20.08
CA LYS A 5 10.51 -1.89 20.05
C LYS A 5 11.05 -1.77 18.63
N LEU A 6 10.38 -2.41 17.65
CA LEU A 6 10.71 -2.40 16.23
C LEU A 6 10.89 -0.98 15.67
N HIS A 7 9.98 -0.06 15.97
CA HIS A 7 10.01 1.29 15.40
C HIS A 7 11.18 2.13 15.92
N LYS A 8 11.62 1.84 17.15
CA LYS A 8 12.81 2.46 17.74
C LYS A 8 14.08 1.79 17.24
N SER A 9 14.08 0.54 16.78
CA SER A 9 15.31 -0.11 16.27
C SER A 9 15.52 0.15 14.78
N PHE A 10 14.46 0.13 13.97
CA PHE A 10 14.56 0.26 12.51
C PHE A 10 15.19 1.58 12.07
N PHE A 11 14.82 2.69 12.72
CA PHE A 11 15.37 4.03 12.44
C PHE A 11 16.47 4.49 13.38
N LYS A 12 16.82 3.72 14.42
CA LYS A 12 17.79 4.24 15.41
C LYS A 12 19.18 4.42 14.85
N ASP A 13 19.55 3.61 13.85
CA ASP A 13 20.95 3.46 13.48
C ASP A 13 21.24 3.57 11.98
N ASP A 14 20.27 3.74 11.07
CA ASP A 14 20.45 3.84 9.59
C ASP A 14 21.25 2.67 8.93
N LYS A 15 21.78 1.76 9.75
CA LYS A 15 22.67 0.66 9.39
C LYS A 15 21.99 -0.33 8.47
N THR A 16 20.69 -0.57 8.66
CA THR A 16 19.92 -1.48 7.82
C THR A 16 19.85 -0.95 6.39
N PHE A 17 19.47 0.32 6.21
CA PHE A 17 19.41 0.94 4.88
C PHE A 17 20.78 1.11 4.25
N HIS A 18 21.77 1.58 5.02
CA HIS A 18 23.14 1.67 4.52
C HIS A 18 23.69 0.31 4.07
N THR A 19 23.35 -0.75 4.81
CA THR A 19 23.70 -2.12 4.41
C THR A 19 22.99 -2.51 3.13
N LEU A 20 21.67 -2.33 3.05
CA LEU A 20 20.88 -2.64 1.85
C LEU A 20 21.42 -1.91 0.61
N GLU A 21 21.66 -0.60 0.71
CA GLU A 21 22.20 0.22 -0.37
C GLU A 21 23.59 -0.24 -0.79
N LYS A 22 24.50 -0.48 0.17
CA LYS A 22 25.83 -1.01 -0.11
C LYS A 22 25.77 -2.33 -0.87
N TYR A 23 24.94 -3.27 -0.44
CA TYR A 23 24.80 -4.55 -1.12
C TYR A 23 24.10 -4.43 -2.48
N HIS A 24 23.16 -3.49 -2.62
CA HIS A 24 22.47 -3.26 -3.88
C HIS A 24 23.43 -2.75 -4.97
N ILE A 25 24.31 -1.80 -4.62
CA ILE A 25 25.36 -1.29 -5.50
C ILE A 25 26.36 -2.40 -5.86
N LEU A 26 26.75 -3.22 -4.87
CA LEU A 26 27.74 -4.27 -5.06
C LEU A 26 27.20 -5.49 -5.82
N LYS A 27 25.90 -5.80 -5.75
CA LYS A 27 25.28 -7.00 -6.37
C LYS A 27 25.63 -7.16 -7.85
N ASN A 28 25.81 -6.05 -8.58
CA ASN A 28 26.15 -6.06 -10.01
C ASN A 28 27.62 -5.76 -10.30
N SER A 29 28.42 -5.42 -9.28
CA SER A 29 29.78 -4.90 -9.41
C SER A 29 30.87 -5.90 -9.01
N ILE A 30 30.52 -6.95 -8.26
CA ILE A 30 31.46 -7.95 -7.75
C ILE A 30 31.00 -9.37 -8.04
N SER A 31 31.93 -10.32 -8.08
CA SER A 31 31.66 -11.73 -8.36
C SER A 31 30.81 -12.38 -7.26
N GLN A 32 30.14 -13.48 -7.59
CA GLN A 32 29.30 -14.23 -6.64
C GLN A 32 30.09 -14.71 -5.40
N GLU A 33 31.36 -15.09 -5.59
CA GLU A 33 32.25 -15.54 -4.52
C GLU A 33 32.60 -14.40 -3.55
N GLU A 34 32.89 -13.21 -4.09
CA GLU A 34 33.12 -12.00 -3.29
C GLU A 34 31.86 -11.55 -2.56
N GLN A 35 30.68 -11.68 -3.19
CA GLN A 35 29.41 -11.39 -2.54
C GLN A 35 29.18 -12.32 -1.35
N ASN A 36 29.40 -13.62 -1.52
CA ASN A 36 29.24 -14.60 -0.44
C ASN A 36 30.20 -14.34 0.72
N LEU A 37 31.45 -14.00 0.44
CA LEU A 37 32.43 -13.65 1.47
C LEU A 37 32.03 -12.40 2.25
N LEU A 38 31.55 -11.35 1.57
CA LEU A 38 31.04 -10.13 2.22
C LEU A 38 29.83 -10.42 3.11
N LYS A 39 28.88 -11.22 2.63
CA LYS A 39 27.70 -11.63 3.42
C LYS A 39 28.08 -12.35 4.71
N GLN A 40 29.10 -13.21 4.68
CA GLN A 40 29.58 -13.96 5.85
C GLN A 40 30.35 -13.09 6.87
N THR A 41 31.10 -12.11 6.37
CA THR A 41 32.03 -11.31 7.19
C THR A 41 31.41 -10.01 7.73
N ASN A 42 30.35 -9.51 7.09
CA ASN A 42 29.74 -8.25 7.45
C ASN A 42 28.60 -8.44 8.47
N SER A 43 28.85 -8.03 9.72
CA SER A 43 27.84 -8.06 10.78
C SER A 43 26.58 -7.23 10.48
N GLY A 44 26.71 -6.18 9.65
CA GLY A 44 25.60 -5.38 9.15
C GLY A 44 24.64 -6.19 8.27
N TYR A 45 25.16 -7.11 7.47
CA TYR A 45 24.33 -8.00 6.63
C TYR A 45 23.44 -8.90 7.50
N SER A 46 24.04 -9.58 8.49
CA SER A 46 23.30 -10.42 9.43
C SER A 46 22.26 -9.63 10.23
N HIS A 47 22.59 -8.40 10.62
CA HIS A 47 21.65 -7.52 11.31
C HIS A 47 20.48 -7.12 10.39
N ALA A 48 20.76 -6.62 9.19
CA ALA A 48 19.72 -6.25 8.22
C ALA A 48 18.81 -7.44 7.91
N LYS A 49 19.39 -8.63 7.71
CA LYS A 49 18.64 -9.87 7.48
C LYS A 49 17.72 -10.22 8.65
N SER A 50 18.21 -10.10 9.89
CA SER A 50 17.38 -10.32 11.09
C SER A 50 16.21 -9.35 11.15
N VAL A 51 16.46 -8.07 10.88
CA VAL A 51 15.44 -7.02 10.93
C VAL A 51 14.37 -7.23 9.86
N VAL A 52 14.75 -7.60 8.63
CA VAL A 52 13.77 -7.88 7.57
C VAL A 52 12.96 -9.15 7.87
N LYS A 53 13.56 -10.17 8.49
CA LYS A 53 12.81 -11.34 8.97
C LYS A 53 11.78 -10.97 10.03
N GLU A 54 12.14 -10.13 11.01
CA GLU A 54 11.18 -9.65 12.01
C GLU A 54 10.01 -8.87 11.36
N LEU A 55 10.28 -8.08 10.31
CA LEU A 55 9.20 -7.43 9.55
C LEU A 55 8.27 -8.43 8.88
N ILE A 56 8.81 -9.48 8.25
CA ILE A 56 8.02 -10.55 7.62
C ILE A 56 7.17 -11.26 8.67
N GLU A 57 7.77 -11.61 9.82
CA GLU A 57 7.03 -12.23 10.92
C GLU A 57 5.89 -11.35 11.44
N ASP A 58 6.13 -10.04 11.64
CA ASP A 58 5.09 -9.10 12.06
C ASP A 58 4.01 -8.90 10.99
N PHE A 59 4.38 -8.97 9.71
CA PHE A 59 3.44 -8.90 8.59
C PHE A 59 2.56 -10.15 8.52
N GLU A 60 3.18 -11.33 8.56
CA GLU A 60 2.51 -12.63 8.43
C GLU A 60 1.76 -13.06 9.68
N LYS A 61 1.96 -12.37 10.81
CA LYS A 61 1.29 -12.68 12.07
C LYS A 61 -0.21 -12.77 11.88
N GLU A 62 -0.75 -13.98 12.06
CA GLU A 62 -2.17 -14.23 11.89
C GLU A 62 -2.99 -13.48 12.93
N GLU A 63 -4.13 -12.97 12.48
CA GLU A 63 -5.11 -12.33 13.35
C GLU A 63 -5.97 -13.45 13.97
N THR A 64 -5.47 -14.07 15.03
CA THR A 64 -6.26 -15.04 15.79
C THR A 64 -7.41 -14.29 16.47
N GLN A 65 -8.54 -14.21 15.77
CA GLN A 65 -9.89 -13.81 16.22
C GLN A 65 -10.06 -12.48 16.99
N SER A 66 -9.02 -11.69 17.21
CA SER A 66 -9.13 -10.42 17.94
C SER A 66 -9.06 -9.23 17.01
N ARG A 67 -10.02 -8.29 17.16
CA ARG A 67 -10.00 -6.91 16.63
C ARG A 67 -8.86 -6.09 17.26
N ASN A 68 -7.66 -6.66 17.38
CA ASN A 68 -6.57 -6.02 18.06
C ASN A 68 -5.93 -5.02 17.10
N LEU A 69 -6.35 -3.77 17.26
CA LEU A 69 -5.84 -2.61 16.52
C LEU A 69 -4.30 -2.51 16.54
N ALA A 70 -3.63 -3.03 17.57
CA ALA A 70 -2.17 -3.05 17.63
C ALA A 70 -1.56 -4.05 16.64
N ILE A 71 -2.17 -5.22 16.44
CA ILE A 71 -1.71 -6.21 15.45
C ILE A 71 -1.89 -5.64 14.05
N LYS A 72 -3.08 -5.08 13.74
CA LYS A 72 -3.34 -4.42 12.46
C LYS A 72 -2.37 -3.26 12.19
N GLY A 73 -2.12 -2.43 13.21
CA GLY A 73 -1.19 -1.31 13.11
C GLY A 73 0.27 -1.75 12.87
N ASN A 74 0.71 -2.85 13.46
CA ASN A 74 2.04 -3.40 13.21
C ASN A 74 2.14 -4.02 11.81
N ARG A 75 1.14 -4.80 11.38
CA ARG A 75 1.07 -5.36 10.03
C ARG A 75 1.21 -4.29 8.95
N VAL A 76 0.46 -3.19 9.07
CA VAL A 76 0.54 -2.05 8.14
C VAL A 76 1.92 -1.44 8.09
N LYS A 77 2.55 -1.25 9.26
CA LYS A 77 3.92 -0.71 9.32
C LYS A 77 4.93 -1.65 8.69
N SER A 78 4.87 -2.93 9.03
CA SER A 78 5.75 -3.95 8.46
C SER A 78 5.60 -4.02 6.94
N PHE A 79 4.36 -4.02 6.45
CA PHE A 79 4.05 -3.91 5.03
C PHE A 79 4.73 -2.69 4.39
N SER A 80 4.60 -1.49 4.97
CA SER A 80 5.21 -0.28 4.39
C SER A 80 6.74 -0.38 4.27
N PHE A 81 7.42 -0.96 5.27
CA PHE A 81 8.86 -1.17 5.19
C PHE A 81 9.24 -2.24 4.17
N LEU A 82 8.52 -3.36 4.16
CA LEU A 82 8.76 -4.44 3.22
C LEU A 82 8.52 -3.98 1.77
N GLN A 83 7.50 -3.16 1.54
CA GLN A 83 7.23 -2.51 0.24
C GLN A 83 8.36 -1.59 -0.18
N PHE A 84 8.82 -0.72 0.71
CA PHE A 84 9.98 0.10 0.41
C PHE A 84 11.21 -0.75 0.04
N ILE A 85 11.48 -1.83 0.78
CA ILE A 85 12.62 -2.70 0.51
C ILE A 85 12.46 -3.42 -0.84
N GLU A 86 11.29 -4.00 -1.10
CA GLU A 86 10.99 -4.69 -2.37
C GLU A 86 11.15 -3.75 -3.57
N GLU A 87 10.60 -2.53 -3.49
CA GLU A 87 10.62 -1.56 -4.61
C GLU A 87 12.01 -0.99 -4.90
N ASN A 88 12.86 -0.86 -3.88
CA ASN A 88 14.17 -0.21 -4.03
C ASN A 88 15.34 -1.18 -4.13
N TYR A 89 15.23 -2.37 -3.52
CA TYR A 89 16.35 -3.29 -3.37
C TYR A 89 16.03 -4.73 -3.82
N GLY A 90 14.75 -5.11 -3.82
CA GLY A 90 14.28 -6.49 -3.93
C GLY A 90 14.40 -7.26 -2.61
N LEU A 91 13.40 -8.05 -2.24
CA LEU A 91 13.45 -8.88 -1.02
C LEU A 91 14.48 -10.02 -1.10
N ASP A 92 14.90 -10.38 -2.31
CA ASP A 92 15.95 -11.37 -2.56
C ASP A 92 17.35 -10.90 -2.13
N ILE A 93 17.56 -9.59 -1.95
CA ILE A 93 18.87 -8.99 -1.66
C ILE A 93 19.52 -9.51 -0.35
N LEU A 94 18.71 -10.01 0.59
CA LEU A 94 19.18 -10.56 1.87
C LEU A 94 19.12 -12.10 1.93
N ASP A 95 18.95 -12.78 0.79
CA ASP A 95 18.71 -14.23 0.70
C ASP A 95 17.57 -14.66 1.64
N ILE A 96 16.47 -13.92 1.61
CA ILE A 96 15.26 -14.23 2.37
C ILE A 96 14.28 -14.88 1.41
N GLU A 97 14.11 -16.19 1.54
CA GLU A 97 13.09 -16.91 0.81
C GLU A 97 11.72 -16.55 1.36
N THR A 98 10.83 -16.08 0.49
CA THR A 98 9.43 -15.81 0.81
C THR A 98 8.56 -16.91 0.23
N THR A 99 7.49 -17.24 0.94
CA THR A 99 6.54 -18.27 0.47
C THR A 99 5.61 -17.68 -0.59
N THR A 100 4.98 -18.54 -1.40
CA THR A 100 3.91 -18.10 -2.32
C THR A 100 2.79 -17.38 -1.57
N LEU A 101 2.41 -17.89 -0.39
CA LEU A 101 1.40 -17.28 0.46
C LEU A 101 1.81 -15.89 0.98
N PHE A 102 3.09 -15.69 1.30
CA PHE A 102 3.60 -14.36 1.64
C PHE A 102 3.36 -13.39 0.49
N LYS A 103 3.72 -13.78 -0.74
CA LYS A 103 3.59 -12.92 -1.91
C LYS A 103 2.13 -12.60 -2.22
N GLU A 104 1.23 -13.58 -2.12
CA GLU A 104 -0.22 -13.36 -2.26
C GLU A 104 -0.76 -12.38 -1.22
N LYS A 105 -0.40 -12.54 0.06
CA LYS A 105 -0.78 -11.60 1.13
C LYS A 105 -0.24 -10.20 0.88
N PHE A 106 1.01 -10.12 0.42
CA PHE A 106 1.72 -8.88 0.14
C PHE A 106 1.08 -8.11 -1.02
N ASP A 107 0.84 -8.80 -2.13
CA ASP A 107 0.21 -8.24 -3.32
C ASP A 107 -1.25 -7.82 -3.05
N LEU A 108 -1.97 -8.59 -2.23
CA LEU A 108 -3.32 -8.23 -1.81
C LEU A 108 -3.36 -6.93 -0.98
N MET A 109 -2.41 -6.77 -0.06
CA MET A 109 -2.31 -5.58 0.76
C MET A 109 -1.88 -4.36 -0.07
N SER A 110 -0.95 -4.55 -1.01
CA SER A 110 -0.56 -3.53 -1.99
C SER A 110 -1.74 -3.09 -2.86
N SER A 111 -2.46 -4.04 -3.45
CA SER A 111 -3.67 -3.80 -4.25
C SER A 111 -4.75 -3.08 -3.44
N SER A 112 -4.92 -3.43 -2.16
CA SER A 112 -5.85 -2.74 -1.25
C SER A 112 -5.50 -1.27 -1.05
N PHE A 113 -4.22 -0.96 -0.80
CA PHE A 113 -3.80 0.44 -0.61
C PHE A 113 -3.89 1.25 -1.89
N GLN A 114 -3.54 0.65 -3.04
CA GLN A 114 -3.74 1.28 -4.33
C GLN A 114 -5.21 1.62 -4.56
N PHE A 115 -6.12 0.67 -4.31
CA PHE A 115 -7.54 0.91 -4.49
C PHE A 115 -8.07 2.00 -3.56
N ILE A 116 -7.65 2.01 -2.28
CA ILE A 116 -8.00 3.09 -1.34
C ILE A 116 -7.53 4.44 -1.88
N SER A 117 -6.30 4.52 -2.38
CA SER A 117 -5.75 5.78 -2.90
C SER A 117 -6.52 6.24 -4.14
N GLU A 118 -6.84 5.34 -5.07
CA GLU A 118 -7.59 5.66 -6.27
C GLU A 118 -9.01 6.15 -5.94
N ILE A 119 -9.71 5.48 -5.00
CA ILE A 119 -11.03 5.93 -4.55
C ILE A 119 -10.96 7.28 -3.81
N LYS A 120 -9.99 7.48 -2.91
CA LYS A 120 -9.84 8.77 -2.22
C LYS A 120 -9.58 9.91 -3.18
N ASN A 121 -8.68 9.71 -4.15
CA ASN A 121 -8.39 10.71 -5.16
C ASN A 121 -9.65 11.05 -5.98
N LEU A 122 -10.49 10.06 -6.29
CA LEU A 122 -11.76 10.30 -6.97
C LEU A 122 -12.76 11.04 -6.09
N THR A 123 -12.89 10.66 -4.82
CA THR A 123 -13.77 11.35 -3.85
C THR A 123 -13.34 12.80 -3.68
N ASP A 124 -12.05 13.05 -3.47
CA ASP A 124 -11.50 14.39 -3.29
C ASP A 124 -11.74 15.25 -4.55
N TYR A 125 -11.51 14.68 -5.74
CA TYR A 125 -11.79 15.36 -7.01
C TYR A 125 -13.28 15.67 -7.18
N PHE A 126 -14.13 14.68 -6.92
CA PHE A 126 -15.57 14.79 -7.07
C PHE A 126 -16.16 15.84 -6.12
N HIS A 127 -15.75 15.82 -4.85
CA HIS A 127 -16.19 16.83 -3.88
C HIS A 127 -15.65 18.21 -4.21
N TYR A 128 -14.39 18.33 -4.66
CA TYR A 128 -13.86 19.62 -5.12
C TYR A 128 -14.67 20.22 -6.29
N LYS A 129 -15.11 19.40 -7.24
CA LYS A 129 -15.81 19.86 -8.44
C LYS A 129 -17.30 20.09 -8.25
N PHE A 130 -17.97 19.25 -7.46
CA PHE A 130 -19.43 19.18 -7.40
C PHE A 130 -20.03 19.46 -6.02
N ASN A 131 -19.20 19.68 -4.99
CA ASN A 131 -19.67 20.02 -3.64
C ASN A 131 -19.18 21.42 -3.25
N GLU A 132 -20.11 22.38 -3.15
CA GLU A 132 -19.83 23.78 -2.85
C GLU A 132 -19.21 24.02 -1.46
N ASN A 133 -19.16 23.00 -0.58
CA ASN A 133 -18.67 23.12 0.79
C ASN A 133 -17.21 22.66 1.00
N PHE A 134 -16.46 22.31 -0.05
CA PHE A 134 -15.11 21.74 0.07
C PHE A 134 -13.99 22.80 0.05
N ASP A 135 -13.86 23.56 1.14
CA ASP A 135 -12.90 24.67 1.33
C ASP A 135 -11.40 24.28 1.47
N ARG A 136 -10.98 23.05 1.12
CA ARG A 136 -9.70 22.48 1.64
C ARG A 136 -8.57 22.19 0.64
N MET A 137 -8.63 22.56 -0.63
CA MET A 137 -7.48 22.38 -1.53
C MET A 137 -6.96 23.69 -2.15
N PRO A 138 -5.63 23.90 -2.20
CA PRO A 138 -5.04 25.05 -2.86
C PRO A 138 -5.37 25.00 -4.36
N HIS A 139 -5.81 26.16 -4.86
CA HIS A 139 -6.34 26.40 -6.19
C HIS A 139 -5.41 25.93 -7.31
N HIS A 140 -5.79 24.86 -8.01
CA HIS A 140 -5.43 24.67 -9.41
C HIS A 140 -6.72 24.74 -10.23
N PRO A 141 -6.94 25.80 -11.02
CA PRO A 141 -8.06 25.84 -11.94
C PRO A 141 -7.73 24.86 -13.08
N VAL A 142 -8.11 23.60 -12.91
CA VAL A 142 -8.16 22.68 -14.05
C VAL A 142 -9.42 23.05 -14.82
N SER A 143 -9.24 24.01 -15.74
CA SER A 143 -10.19 24.28 -16.83
C SER A 143 -10.21 23.05 -17.70
N THR A 144 -11.15 22.15 -17.42
CA THR A 144 -11.57 21.11 -18.35
C THR A 144 -12.45 21.78 -19.41
N SER A 145 -12.27 21.42 -20.69
CA SER A 145 -13.16 21.84 -21.78
C SER A 145 -14.49 21.09 -21.78
N LEU A 146 -14.70 20.21 -20.80
CA LEU A 146 -15.87 19.35 -20.66
C LEU A 146 -17.00 20.10 -19.98
N SER A 147 -18.24 19.80 -20.37
CA SER A 147 -19.38 20.19 -19.54
C SER A 147 -19.36 19.42 -18.22
N PRO A 148 -19.97 19.95 -17.15
CA PRO A 148 -20.14 19.24 -15.87
C PRO A 148 -20.66 17.81 -16.06
N ASP A 149 -21.63 17.62 -16.96
CA ASP A 149 -22.27 16.35 -17.28
C ASP A 149 -21.30 15.33 -17.87
N GLN A 150 -20.46 15.78 -18.81
CA GLN A 150 -19.43 14.95 -19.43
C GLN A 150 -18.37 14.54 -18.40
N GLU A 151 -18.04 15.45 -17.49
CA GLU A 151 -17.06 15.22 -16.43
C GLU A 151 -17.58 14.22 -15.40
N ILE A 152 -18.84 14.33 -14.94
CA ILE A 152 -19.49 13.36 -14.05
C ILE A 152 -19.52 11.97 -14.69
N LEU A 153 -19.89 11.89 -15.97
CA LEU A 153 -19.91 10.62 -16.69
C LEU A 153 -18.51 10.00 -16.81
N MET A 154 -17.47 10.82 -17.03
CA MET A 154 -16.09 10.35 -17.04
C MET A 154 -15.64 9.84 -15.67
N ILE A 155 -15.96 10.55 -14.59
CA ILE A 155 -15.67 10.11 -13.21
C ILE A 155 -16.35 8.77 -12.95
N TYR A 156 -17.63 8.62 -13.30
CA TYR A 156 -18.36 7.37 -13.11
C TYR A 156 -17.74 6.21 -13.91
N LYS A 157 -17.40 6.43 -15.19
CA LYS A 157 -16.73 5.42 -16.02
C LYS A 157 -15.37 5.02 -15.43
N TYR A 158 -14.58 6.00 -14.99
CA TYR A 158 -13.30 5.73 -14.38
C TYR A 158 -13.45 4.98 -13.05
N PHE A 159 -14.43 5.34 -12.22
CA PHE A 159 -14.78 4.60 -11.01
C PHE A 159 -15.12 3.13 -11.29
N GLN A 160 -15.88 2.84 -12.36
CA GLN A 160 -16.17 1.47 -12.79
C GLN A 160 -14.91 0.71 -13.23
N VAL A 161 -13.99 1.38 -13.94
CA VAL A 161 -12.69 0.81 -14.32
C VAL A 161 -11.86 0.46 -13.09
N VAL A 162 -11.77 1.36 -12.12
CA VAL A 162 -11.07 1.13 -10.85
C VAL A 162 -11.69 -0.06 -10.12
N CYS A 163 -13.01 -0.11 -9.98
CA CYS A 163 -13.69 -1.25 -9.33
C CYS A 163 -13.41 -2.57 -10.04
N SER A 164 -13.43 -2.57 -11.38
CA SER A 164 -13.19 -3.77 -12.19
C SER A 164 -11.74 -4.26 -12.07
N LYS A 165 -10.77 -3.33 -12.06
CA LYS A 165 -9.33 -3.63 -11.88
C LYS A 165 -9.05 -4.33 -10.55
N HIS A 166 -9.84 -4.02 -9.52
CA HIS A 166 -9.68 -4.55 -8.17
C HIS A 166 -10.76 -5.59 -7.79
N SER A 167 -11.44 -6.22 -8.76
CA SER A 167 -12.53 -7.20 -8.48
C SER A 167 -12.04 -8.42 -7.71
N ALA A 168 -10.86 -8.97 -8.03
CA ALA A 168 -10.29 -10.12 -7.34
C ALA A 168 -10.01 -9.85 -5.86
N LEU A 169 -9.62 -8.61 -5.52
CA LEU A 169 -9.48 -8.16 -4.14
C LEU A 169 -10.84 -8.19 -3.43
N LEU A 170 -11.90 -7.71 -4.10
CA LEU A 170 -13.26 -7.65 -3.55
C LEU A 170 -13.88 -9.04 -3.29
N GLU A 171 -13.37 -10.07 -3.96
CA GLU A 171 -13.84 -11.45 -3.87
C GLU A 171 -13.01 -12.33 -2.91
N SER A 172 -11.84 -11.86 -2.45
CA SER A 172 -10.93 -12.66 -1.61
C SER A 172 -11.43 -12.78 -0.16
N ILE A 173 -12.22 -13.82 0.15
CA ILE A 173 -12.76 -14.08 1.49
C ILE A 173 -11.66 -14.58 2.45
N ASP A 174 -10.76 -15.45 1.98
CA ASP A 174 -9.79 -16.15 2.83
C ASP A 174 -8.65 -15.26 3.35
N LEU A 175 -8.44 -14.09 2.73
CA LEU A 175 -7.36 -13.16 3.05
C LEU A 175 -7.88 -11.82 3.62
N GLN A 176 -9.13 -11.79 4.11
CA GLN A 176 -9.77 -10.56 4.58
C GLN A 176 -8.96 -9.78 5.64
N GLY A 177 -8.18 -10.46 6.50
CA GLY A 177 -7.33 -9.79 7.49
C GLY A 177 -6.17 -8.98 6.90
N TYR A 178 -5.75 -9.28 5.68
CA TYR A 178 -4.69 -8.57 4.95
C TYR A 178 -5.25 -7.51 4.01
N SER A 179 -6.52 -7.66 3.64
CA SER A 179 -7.26 -6.66 2.90
C SER A 179 -7.82 -5.56 3.80
N HIS A 180 -7.88 -4.33 3.31
CA HIS A 180 -8.72 -3.30 3.92
C HIS A 180 -10.17 -3.35 3.38
N LEU A 181 -10.64 -4.54 2.98
CA LEU A 181 -11.84 -4.74 2.17
C LEU A 181 -13.11 -4.12 2.76
N LEU A 182 -13.33 -4.20 4.07
CA LEU A 182 -14.49 -3.53 4.69
C LEU A 182 -14.45 -2.01 4.52
N TYR A 183 -13.27 -1.40 4.68
CA TYR A 183 -13.08 0.04 4.51
C TYR A 183 -13.12 0.44 3.03
N VAL A 184 -12.53 -0.38 2.16
CA VAL A 184 -12.59 -0.21 0.71
C VAL A 184 -14.04 -0.25 0.23
N ASN A 185 -14.83 -1.22 0.69
CA ASN A 185 -16.23 -1.36 0.33
C ASN A 185 -17.07 -0.18 0.82
N SER A 186 -16.81 0.33 2.03
CA SER A 186 -17.51 1.54 2.49
C SER A 186 -17.19 2.74 1.61
N LEU A 187 -15.90 2.98 1.31
CA LEU A 187 -15.50 4.08 0.43
C LEU A 187 -16.12 3.96 -0.97
N LYS A 188 -16.14 2.75 -1.53
CA LYS A 188 -16.77 2.46 -2.83
C LYS A 188 -18.25 2.82 -2.82
N VAL A 189 -19.00 2.34 -1.83
CA VAL A 189 -20.45 2.55 -1.72
C VAL A 189 -20.77 4.04 -1.51
N ASP A 190 -19.98 4.73 -0.68
CA ASP A 190 -20.16 6.15 -0.40
C ASP A 190 -19.94 6.99 -1.67
N LEU A 191 -18.84 6.75 -2.40
CA LEU A 191 -18.55 7.47 -3.64
C LEU A 191 -19.60 7.16 -4.74
N GLU A 192 -20.01 5.91 -4.88
CA GLU A 192 -21.04 5.53 -5.85
C GLU A 192 -22.37 6.25 -5.57
N LYS A 193 -22.76 6.32 -4.30
CA LYS A 193 -23.96 7.05 -3.87
C LYS A 193 -23.84 8.55 -4.17
N ASP A 194 -22.69 9.16 -3.89
CA ASP A 194 -22.46 10.58 -4.16
C ASP A 194 -22.56 10.90 -5.65
N ILE A 195 -21.95 10.07 -6.51
CA ILE A 195 -22.02 10.22 -7.97
C ILE A 195 -23.48 10.10 -8.45
N LEU A 196 -24.21 9.07 -8.01
CA LEU A 196 -25.59 8.85 -8.43
C LEU A 196 -26.55 9.95 -7.97
N ASN A 197 -26.32 10.52 -6.80
CA ASN A 197 -27.10 11.66 -6.31
C ASN A 197 -26.94 12.87 -7.24
N VAL A 198 -25.71 13.23 -7.61
CA VAL A 198 -25.46 14.36 -8.53
C VAL A 198 -26.03 14.07 -9.93
N ILE A 199 -25.92 12.83 -10.41
CA ILE A 199 -26.56 12.39 -11.67
C ILE A 199 -28.08 12.62 -11.64
N SER A 200 -28.74 12.23 -10.55
CA SER A 200 -30.19 12.38 -10.42
C SER A 200 -30.66 13.84 -10.33
N GLN A 201 -29.83 14.74 -9.78
CA GLN A 201 -30.16 16.16 -9.61
C GLN A 201 -30.06 16.95 -10.93
N HIS A 202 -29.24 16.48 -11.87
CA HIS A 202 -29.00 17.16 -13.14
C HIS A 202 -29.86 16.67 -14.31
N ASN A 203 -30.83 15.77 -14.09
CA ASN A 203 -31.76 15.26 -15.13
C ASN A 203 -31.05 14.88 -16.44
N PHE A 204 -30.00 14.06 -16.35
CA PHE A 204 -29.27 13.57 -17.52
C PHE A 204 -30.17 12.63 -18.34
N VAL A 205 -30.66 13.11 -19.49
CA VAL A 205 -31.40 12.36 -20.53
C VAL A 205 -30.43 11.88 -21.61
#